data_AF-A0A7M5XA44-F1
#
_entry.id   AF-A0A7M5XA44-F1
#
_cell.length_a   1.000
_cell.length_b   1.000
_cell.length_c   1.000
_cell.angle_alpha   90.00
_cell.angle_beta   90.00
_cell.angle_gamma   90.00
#
_symmetry.space_group_name_H-M   'P 1'
#
loop_
_entity.id
_entity.type
_entity.pdbx_description
1 polymer ?
#
loop_
_entity_poly.entity_id
_entity_poly.type
_entity_poly.pdbx_seq_one_letter_code
_entity_poly.pdbx_strand_id
1 'polypeptide(L)'
;MSVENQILTLAELTSLVKQNLKRCFVFCLISVSLMLLGGLLFFYIEHCATTTKTIISKQQQGEVNCIKLCDQLIKYRNETHEIPSLVNLTATCSVECKVPVWRRECELNRAYFFMWTEYAMTVATTIGYGRFVAKTDLGKIMTIIYAIFTVPLTMAALSLCVSVIKYSTQL
;
A
#
# COMPACT_ATOMS: atom_id res chain seq x y z
N MET A 1 -10.71 -58.78 -6.42
CA MET A 1 -10.38 -57.60 -7.24
C MET A 1 -9.01 -57.13 -6.74
N SER A 2 -8.00 -57.29 -7.58
CA SER A 2 -6.59 -57.53 -7.21
C SER A 2 -5.90 -56.34 -6.53
N VAL A 3 -4.97 -56.61 -5.62
CA VAL A 3 -4.06 -55.64 -4.96
C VAL A 3 -3.32 -54.78 -6.00
N GLU A 4 -3.04 -55.33 -7.18
CA GLU A 4 -2.45 -54.59 -8.31
C GLU A 4 -3.33 -53.43 -8.79
N ASN A 5 -4.67 -53.59 -8.79
CA ASN A 5 -5.59 -52.51 -9.16
C ASN A 5 -5.60 -51.39 -8.12
N GLN A 6 -5.35 -51.70 -6.85
CA GLN A 6 -5.20 -50.67 -5.80
C GLN A 6 -3.86 -49.93 -5.92
N ILE A 7 -2.77 -50.63 -6.28
CA ILE A 7 -1.46 -50.00 -6.46
C ILE A 7 -1.45 -49.09 -7.70
N LEU A 8 -2.07 -49.52 -8.81
CA LEU A 8 -2.22 -48.72 -10.03
C LEU A 8 -3.04 -47.43 -9.77
N THR A 9 -4.13 -47.52 -9.01
CA THR A 9 -4.96 -46.35 -8.69
C THR A 9 -4.25 -45.37 -7.75
N LEU A 10 -3.45 -45.84 -6.80
CA LEU A 10 -2.60 -44.97 -5.96
C LEU A 10 -1.48 -44.27 -6.77
N ALA A 11 -0.85 -44.99 -7.70
CA ALA A 11 0.16 -44.40 -8.59
C ALA A 11 -0.43 -43.30 -9.49
N GLU A 12 -1.65 -43.51 -10.01
CA GLU A 12 -2.37 -42.48 -10.78
C GLU A 12 -2.71 -41.25 -9.92
N LEU A 13 -3.23 -41.46 -8.70
CA LEU A 13 -3.60 -40.36 -7.79
C LEU A 13 -2.38 -39.51 -7.39
N THR A 14 -1.26 -40.15 -7.06
CA THR A 14 -0.01 -39.45 -6.71
C THR A 14 0.53 -38.63 -7.89
N SER A 15 0.41 -39.14 -9.12
CA SER A 15 0.82 -38.41 -10.32
C SER A 15 -0.06 -37.17 -10.58
N LEU A 16 -1.37 -37.29 -10.38
CA LEU A 16 -2.34 -36.19 -10.51
C LEU A 16 -2.13 -35.11 -9.45
N VAL A 17 -1.89 -35.49 -8.20
CA VAL A 17 -1.56 -34.56 -7.12
C VAL A 17 -0.28 -33.80 -7.46
N LYS A 18 0.78 -34.49 -7.90
CA LYS A 18 2.05 -33.85 -8.26
C LYS A 18 1.90 -32.87 -9.43
N GLN A 19 1.07 -33.20 -10.42
CA GLN A 19 0.79 -32.32 -11.56
C GLN A 19 -0.01 -31.08 -11.15
N ASN A 20 -1.09 -31.25 -10.38
CA ASN A 20 -1.91 -30.14 -9.90
C ASN A 20 -1.16 -29.27 -8.89
N LEU A 21 -0.27 -29.84 -8.09
CA LEU A 21 0.60 -29.10 -7.18
C LEU A 21 1.54 -28.16 -7.94
N LYS A 22 2.18 -28.65 -9.01
CA LYS A 22 3.02 -27.80 -9.88
C LYS A 22 2.22 -26.66 -10.49
N ARG A 23 0.98 -26.92 -10.95
CA ARG A 23 0.08 -25.90 -11.49
C ARG A 23 -0.34 -24.88 -10.41
N CYS A 24 -0.82 -25.31 -9.24
CA CYS A 24 -1.16 -24.43 -8.11
C CYS A 24 0.06 -23.55 -7.75
N PHE A 25 1.27 -24.12 -7.68
CA PHE A 25 2.48 -23.35 -7.39
C PHE A 25 2.76 -22.25 -8.42
N VAL A 26 2.66 -22.55 -9.72
CA VAL A 26 2.85 -21.56 -10.79
C VAL A 26 1.80 -20.45 -10.72
N PHE A 27 0.51 -20.78 -10.57
CA PHE A 27 -0.56 -19.79 -10.47
C PHE A 27 -0.43 -18.91 -9.21
N CYS A 28 -0.07 -19.51 -8.07
CA CYS A 28 0.20 -18.76 -6.84
C CYS A 28 1.38 -17.81 -7.01
N LEU A 29 2.48 -18.24 -7.65
CA LEU A 29 3.61 -17.36 -7.93
C LEU A 29 3.21 -16.17 -8.81
N ILE A 30 2.48 -16.42 -9.91
CA ILE A 30 2.01 -15.34 -10.79
C ILE A 30 1.09 -14.39 -10.01
N SER A 31 0.16 -14.90 -9.21
CA SER A 31 -0.74 -14.09 -8.39
C SER A 31 0.02 -13.22 -7.39
N VAL A 32 1.01 -13.77 -6.68
CA VAL A 32 1.84 -13.02 -5.72
C VAL A 32 2.68 -11.96 -6.44
N SER A 33 3.26 -12.28 -7.60
CA SER A 33 4.00 -11.29 -8.41
C SER A 33 3.10 -10.13 -8.83
N LEU A 34 1.85 -10.39 -9.24
CA LEU A 34 0.89 -9.34 -9.58
C LEU A 34 0.47 -8.49 -8.37
N MET A 35 0.41 -9.07 -7.17
CA MET A 35 0.16 -8.31 -5.93
C MET A 35 1.30 -7.35 -5.62
N LEU A 36 2.55 -7.80 -5.76
CA LEU A 36 3.74 -6.96 -5.58
C LEU A 36 3.83 -5.85 -6.65
N LEU A 37 3.59 -6.20 -7.92
CA LEU A 37 3.56 -5.24 -9.03
C LEU A 37 2.43 -4.21 -8.86
N GLY A 38 1.25 -4.63 -8.39
CA GLY A 38 0.16 -3.73 -8.03
C GLY A 38 0.55 -2.75 -6.94
N GLY A 39 1.23 -3.24 -5.88
CA GLY A 39 1.78 -2.39 -4.83
C GLY A 39 2.76 -1.34 -5.36
N LEU A 40 3.66 -1.71 -6.26
CA LEU A 40 4.58 -0.76 -6.92
C LEU A 40 3.85 0.26 -7.79
N LEU A 41 2.84 -0.18 -8.54
CA LEU A 41 2.04 0.66 -9.42
C LEU A 41 1.26 1.73 -8.64
N PHE A 42 0.54 1.32 -7.58
CA PHE A 42 -0.18 2.28 -6.74
C PHE A 42 0.76 3.16 -5.92
N PHE A 43 1.89 2.61 -5.46
CA PHE A 43 2.94 3.42 -4.85
C PHE A 43 3.39 4.52 -5.81
N TYR A 44 3.72 4.21 -7.07
CA TYR A 44 4.18 5.23 -8.01
C TYR A 44 3.11 6.29 -8.33
N ILE A 45 1.88 5.87 -8.61
CA ILE A 45 0.77 6.78 -8.97
C ILE A 45 0.40 7.70 -7.81
N GLU A 46 0.20 7.13 -6.62
CA GLU A 46 -0.30 7.89 -5.46
C GLU A 46 0.82 8.62 -4.71
N HIS A 47 2.08 8.18 -4.79
CA HIS A 47 3.22 8.93 -4.25
C HIS A 47 3.40 10.26 -4.99
N CYS A 48 3.25 10.25 -6.32
CA CYS A 48 3.31 11.46 -7.12
C CYS A 48 2.21 12.45 -6.72
N ALA A 49 0.95 11.98 -6.62
CA ALA A 49 -0.18 12.86 -6.31
C ALA A 49 -0.25 13.34 -4.85
N THR A 50 0.21 12.51 -3.90
CA THR A 50 0.21 12.86 -2.46
C THR A 50 1.26 13.92 -2.14
N THR A 51 2.41 13.89 -2.83
CA THR A 51 3.49 14.86 -2.66
C THR A 51 2.99 16.28 -2.96
N THR A 52 2.25 16.47 -4.06
CA THR A 52 1.69 17.78 -4.42
C THR A 52 0.70 18.31 -3.38
N LYS A 53 -0.23 17.47 -2.90
CA LYS A 53 -1.24 17.90 -1.91
C LYS A 53 -0.64 18.22 -0.54
N THR A 54 0.37 17.47 -0.13
CA THR A 54 1.02 17.65 1.17
C THR A 54 1.91 18.90 1.20
N ILE A 55 2.55 19.24 0.08
CA ILE A 55 3.32 20.48 -0.06
C ILE A 55 2.38 21.69 0.04
N ILE A 56 1.25 21.67 -0.68
CA ILE A 56 0.29 22.79 -0.68
C ILE A 56 -0.34 22.98 0.71
N SER A 57 -0.74 21.90 1.40
CA SER A 57 -1.36 22.02 2.73
C SER A 57 -0.38 22.39 3.83
N LYS A 58 0.87 21.89 3.80
CA LYS A 58 1.89 22.29 4.77
C LYS A 58 2.38 23.72 4.53
N GLN A 59 2.44 24.16 3.27
CA GLN A 59 2.76 25.55 2.94
C GLN A 59 1.65 26.49 3.39
N GLN A 60 0.38 26.15 3.16
CA GLN A 60 -0.76 26.90 3.68
C GLN A 60 -0.79 26.93 5.22
N GLN A 61 -0.48 25.82 5.89
CA GLN A 61 -0.45 25.78 7.35
C GLN A 61 0.71 26.61 7.93
N GLY A 62 1.87 26.63 7.26
CA GLY A 62 2.99 27.50 7.61
C GLY A 62 2.63 28.97 7.46
N GLU A 63 1.99 29.36 6.36
CA GLU A 63 1.51 30.72 6.13
C GLU A 63 0.48 31.16 7.18
N VAL A 64 -0.51 30.32 7.49
CA VAL A 64 -1.54 30.64 8.52
C VAL A 64 -0.95 30.77 9.91
N ASN A 65 -0.01 29.90 10.29
CA ASN A 65 0.65 29.98 11.60
C ASN A 65 1.52 31.24 11.71
N CYS A 66 2.26 31.59 10.65
CA CYS A 66 3.04 32.84 10.60
C CYS A 66 2.15 34.08 10.68
N ILE A 67 1.00 34.09 10.00
CA ILE A 67 0.02 35.21 10.07
C ILE A 67 -0.54 35.36 11.48
N LYS A 68 -0.95 34.26 12.14
CA LYS A 68 -1.43 34.29 13.54
C LYS A 68 -0.37 34.77 14.52
N LEU A 69 0.88 34.34 14.33
CA LEU A 69 1.98 34.77 15.17
C LEU A 69 2.31 36.26 14.97
N CYS A 70 2.28 36.74 13.72
CA CYS A 70 2.42 38.17 13.40
C CYS A 70 1.33 39.03 14.04
N ASP A 71 0.07 38.56 14.03
CA ASP A 71 -1.05 39.28 14.66
C ASP A 71 -0.86 39.39 16.18
N GLN A 72 -0.41 38.31 16.83
CA GLN A 72 -0.04 38.31 18.24
C GLN A 72 1.13 39.27 18.54
N LEU A 73 2.12 39.35 17.66
CA LEU A 73 3.28 40.25 17.80
C LEU A 73 2.90 41.73 17.59
N ILE A 74 1.97 42.04 16.69
CA ILE A 74 1.45 43.41 16.51
C ILE A 74 0.71 43.86 17.78
N LYS A 75 -0.11 42.97 18.36
CA LYS A 75 -0.80 43.24 19.62
C LYS A 75 0.18 43.46 20.78
N TYR A 76 1.21 42.62 20.90
CA TYR A 76 2.23 42.73 21.94
C TYR A 76 3.12 43.98 21.78
N ARG A 77 3.50 44.33 20.54
CA ARG A 77 4.25 45.56 20.21
C ARG A 77 3.50 46.82 20.63
N ASN A 78 2.18 46.84 20.46
CA ASN A 78 1.37 48.00 20.85
C ASN A 78 1.26 48.17 22.37
N GLU A 79 1.51 47.11 23.15
CA GLU A 79 1.43 47.13 24.62
C GLU A 79 2.81 47.27 25.30
N THR A 80 3.92 46.92 24.65
CA THR A 80 5.28 47.00 25.24
C THR A 80 6.36 47.43 24.23
N HIS A 81 7.16 48.43 24.60
CA HIS A 81 8.27 49.02 23.82
C HIS A 81 9.60 48.22 23.91
N GLU A 82 9.59 46.94 24.28
CA GLU A 82 10.81 46.13 24.45
C GLU A 82 11.08 45.20 23.24
N ILE A 83 12.24 45.38 22.61
CA ILE A 83 12.67 44.79 21.33
C ILE A 83 13.34 43.37 21.43
N PRO A 84 14.01 42.94 22.52
CA PRO A 84 14.87 41.75 22.47
C PRO A 84 14.13 40.40 22.48
N SER A 85 12.94 40.33 23.06
CA SER A 85 12.10 39.10 23.08
C SER A 85 11.48 38.79 21.70
N LEU A 86 11.27 39.82 20.89
CA LEU A 86 10.73 39.72 19.52
C LEU A 86 11.68 38.98 18.56
N VAL A 87 13.00 39.15 18.72
CA VAL A 87 14.02 38.52 17.87
C VAL A 87 14.06 37.00 18.07
N ASN A 88 13.94 36.53 19.32
CA ASN A 88 13.89 35.11 19.64
C ASN A 88 12.61 34.45 19.11
N LEU A 89 11.47 35.14 19.17
CA LEU A 89 10.20 34.69 18.59
C LEU A 89 10.29 34.54 17.07
N THR A 90 10.88 35.51 16.36
CA THR A 90 11.11 35.39 14.91
C THR A 90 12.11 34.29 14.54
N ALA A 91 13.11 34.02 15.38
CA ALA A 91 14.05 32.94 15.19
C ALA A 91 13.38 31.56 15.34
N THR A 92 12.46 31.42 16.29
CA THR A 92 11.69 30.18 16.52
C THR A 92 10.82 29.86 15.30
N CYS A 93 10.15 30.87 14.73
CA CYS A 93 9.39 30.74 13.48
C CYS A 93 10.22 30.22 12.29
N SER A 94 11.52 30.56 12.24
CA SER A 94 12.41 30.11 11.15
C SER A 94 12.83 28.64 11.28
N VAL A 95 12.83 28.08 12.51
CA VAL A 95 13.25 26.70 12.78
C VAL A 95 12.12 25.70 12.56
N GLU A 96 10.88 26.04 12.95
CA GLU A 96 9.69 25.21 12.66
C GLU A 96 9.52 24.97 11.14
N CYS A 97 9.91 25.95 10.33
CA CYS A 97 9.90 25.87 8.87
C CYS A 97 11.07 25.04 8.27
N LYS A 98 12.05 24.59 9.07
CA LYS A 98 13.33 24.03 8.58
C LYS A 98 13.58 22.56 8.95
N VAL A 99 12.61 21.83 9.51
CA VAL A 99 12.80 20.38 9.76
C VAL A 99 13.15 19.65 8.46
N PRO A 100 14.30 18.93 8.40
CA PRO A 100 14.72 18.26 7.17
C PRO A 100 13.80 17.08 6.88
N VAL A 101 13.00 17.23 5.84
CA VAL A 101 11.94 16.30 5.41
C VAL A 101 12.48 14.89 5.08
N TRP A 102 13.71 14.83 4.57
CA TRP A 102 14.33 13.65 3.96
C TRP A 102 14.47 12.41 4.86
N ARG A 103 14.75 12.57 6.16
CA ARG A 103 14.89 11.41 7.08
C ARG A 103 13.53 10.77 7.39
N ARG A 104 12.46 11.58 7.39
CA ARG A 104 11.09 11.09 7.59
C ARG A 104 10.55 10.48 6.29
N GLU A 105 10.96 10.96 5.12
CA GLU A 105 10.60 10.38 3.81
C GLU A 105 11.04 8.91 3.64
N CYS A 106 12.25 8.50 4.04
CA CYS A 106 12.76 7.14 3.76
C CYS A 106 12.06 6.03 4.56
N GLU A 107 11.84 6.23 5.86
CA GLU A 107 11.07 5.31 6.73
C GLU A 107 9.61 5.23 6.24
N LEU A 108 9.07 6.37 5.81
CA LEU A 108 7.73 6.49 5.26
C LEU A 108 7.63 5.77 3.91
N ASN A 109 8.60 5.90 3.02
CA ASN A 109 8.58 5.27 1.69
C ASN A 109 8.56 3.74 1.76
N ARG A 110 9.33 3.14 2.68
CA ARG A 110 9.29 1.68 2.90
C ARG A 110 7.94 1.23 3.45
N ALA A 111 7.41 1.91 4.46
CA ALA A 111 6.10 1.59 5.04
C ALA A 111 4.95 1.79 4.01
N TYR A 112 5.07 2.78 3.14
CA TYR A 112 4.07 3.08 2.11
C TYR A 112 4.03 1.98 1.05
N PHE A 113 5.18 1.45 0.63
CA PHE A 113 5.21 0.32 -0.30
C PHE A 113 4.44 -0.89 0.25
N PHE A 114 4.66 -1.25 1.52
CA PHE A 114 3.92 -2.34 2.17
C PHE A 114 2.42 -2.03 2.25
N MET A 115 2.03 -0.82 2.63
CA MET A 115 0.61 -0.42 2.64
C MET A 115 -0.06 -0.53 1.26
N TRP A 116 0.61 -0.12 0.19
CA TRP A 116 0.05 -0.24 -1.16
C TRP A 116 0.02 -1.68 -1.66
N THR A 117 0.96 -2.51 -1.22
CA THR A 117 0.94 -3.96 -1.47
C THR A 117 -0.24 -4.61 -0.74
N GLU A 118 -0.50 -4.24 0.52
CA GLU A 118 -1.69 -4.67 1.26
C GLU A 118 -2.98 -4.25 0.55
N TYR A 119 -3.04 -3.01 0.07
CA TYR A 119 -4.17 -2.56 -0.75
C TYR A 119 -4.35 -3.42 -2.00
N ALA A 120 -3.29 -3.64 -2.79
CA ALA A 120 -3.35 -4.48 -3.99
C ALA A 120 -3.79 -5.92 -3.68
N MET A 121 -3.30 -6.51 -2.58
CA MET A 121 -3.75 -7.82 -2.10
C MET A 121 -5.24 -7.83 -1.77
N THR A 122 -5.75 -6.80 -1.07
CA THR A 122 -7.18 -6.73 -0.71
C THR A 122 -8.09 -6.53 -1.91
N VAL A 123 -7.61 -5.89 -2.98
CA VAL A 123 -8.33 -5.77 -4.26
C VAL A 123 -8.35 -7.11 -4.98
N ALA A 124 -7.19 -7.77 -5.10
CA ALA A 124 -7.07 -9.08 -5.78
C ALA A 124 -7.89 -10.18 -5.10
N THR A 125 -7.92 -10.18 -3.76
CA THR A 125 -8.69 -11.15 -2.95
C THR A 125 -10.15 -10.74 -2.72
N THR A 126 -10.56 -9.56 -3.19
CA THR A 126 -11.90 -8.98 -2.98
C THR A 126 -12.32 -8.80 -1.50
N ILE A 127 -11.35 -8.77 -0.57
CA ILE A 127 -11.62 -8.54 0.86
C ILE A 127 -12.00 -7.07 1.12
N GLY A 128 -11.25 -6.12 0.54
CA GLY A 128 -11.58 -4.69 0.57
C GLY A 128 -11.74 -4.05 1.96
N TYR A 129 -10.75 -4.14 2.86
CA TYR A 129 -10.83 -3.53 4.20
C TYR A 129 -11.07 -2.00 4.24
N GLY A 130 -10.80 -1.28 3.14
CA GLY A 130 -11.08 0.16 3.03
C GLY A 130 -10.18 1.09 3.85
N ARG A 131 -9.18 0.56 4.57
CA ARG A 131 -8.23 1.37 5.36
C ARG A 131 -7.34 2.27 4.49
N PHE A 132 -6.95 1.78 3.32
CA PHE A 132 -6.19 2.49 2.31
C PHE A 132 -6.93 2.40 0.99
N VAL A 133 -7.11 3.54 0.31
CA VAL A 133 -7.92 3.65 -0.90
C VAL A 133 -7.22 4.62 -1.86
N ALA A 134 -7.21 4.30 -3.15
CA ALA A 134 -6.75 5.21 -4.19
C ALA A 134 -7.59 6.49 -4.18
N LYS A 135 -6.94 7.64 -3.96
CA LYS A 135 -7.63 8.94 -3.86
C LYS A 135 -7.68 9.66 -5.19
N THR A 136 -6.72 9.39 -6.06
CA THR A 136 -6.65 9.98 -7.40
C THR A 136 -7.63 9.30 -8.34
N ASP A 137 -8.18 10.06 -9.30
CA ASP A 137 -9.08 9.49 -10.30
C ASP A 137 -8.35 8.48 -11.20
N LEU A 138 -7.07 8.74 -11.49
CA LEU A 138 -6.19 7.79 -12.16
C LEU A 138 -6.02 6.50 -11.35
N GLY A 139 -5.76 6.60 -10.04
CA GLY A 139 -5.61 5.44 -9.16
C GLY A 139 -6.88 4.60 -9.06
N LYS A 140 -8.07 5.23 -9.09
CA LYS A 140 -9.36 4.52 -9.13
C LYS A 140 -9.52 3.74 -10.45
N ILE A 141 -9.26 4.38 -11.60
CA ILE A 141 -9.32 3.72 -12.91
C ILE A 141 -8.36 2.53 -12.96
N MET A 142 -7.13 2.72 -12.49
CA MET A 142 -6.13 1.65 -12.43
C MET A 142 -6.52 0.52 -11.49
N THR A 143 -7.23 0.81 -10.40
CA THR A 143 -7.80 -0.21 -9.50
C THR A 143 -8.80 -1.10 -10.25
N ILE A 144 -9.68 -0.52 -11.07
CA ILE A 144 -10.66 -1.27 -11.86
C ILE A 144 -9.94 -2.20 -12.85
N ILE A 145 -8.99 -1.66 -13.60
CA ILE A 145 -8.21 -2.44 -14.58
C ILE A 145 -7.46 -3.57 -13.87
N TYR A 146 -6.81 -3.27 -12.76
CA TYR A 146 -6.08 -4.24 -11.96
C TYR A 146 -6.97 -5.38 -11.43
N ALA A 147 -8.18 -5.05 -10.96
CA ALA A 147 -9.13 -6.05 -10.45
C ALA A 147 -9.59 -7.02 -11.53
N ILE A 148 -9.79 -6.56 -12.77
CA ILE A 148 -10.24 -7.40 -13.90
C ILE A 148 -9.27 -8.55 -14.16
N PHE A 149 -7.95 -8.32 -14.03
CA PHE A 149 -6.94 -9.35 -14.26
C PHE A 149 -6.65 -10.20 -13.03
N THR A 150 -6.57 -9.57 -11.86
CA THR A 150 -6.09 -10.26 -10.65
C THR A 150 -7.16 -11.13 -10.00
N VAL A 151 -8.42 -10.69 -9.97
CA VAL A 151 -9.51 -11.45 -9.34
C VAL A 151 -9.71 -12.83 -9.99
N PRO A 152 -9.83 -12.96 -11.34
CA PRO A 152 -9.95 -14.28 -11.97
C PRO A 152 -8.73 -15.17 -11.74
N LEU A 153 -7.53 -14.58 -11.72
CA LEU A 153 -6.29 -15.33 -11.51
C LEU A 153 -6.20 -15.86 -10.07
N THR A 154 -6.53 -15.04 -9.08
CA THR A 154 -6.58 -15.45 -7.66
C THR A 154 -7.63 -16.54 -7.45
N MET A 155 -8.80 -16.43 -8.10
CA MET A 155 -9.82 -17.49 -8.08
C MET A 155 -9.32 -18.80 -8.70
N ALA A 156 -8.60 -18.73 -9.83
CA ALA A 156 -8.01 -19.92 -10.47
C ALA A 156 -6.95 -20.59 -9.58
N ALA A 157 -6.09 -19.78 -8.94
CA ALA A 157 -5.09 -20.28 -7.98
C ALA A 157 -5.77 -21.00 -6.80
N LEU A 158 -6.80 -20.39 -6.20
CA LEU A 158 -7.57 -20.98 -5.10
C LEU A 158 -8.21 -22.31 -5.50
N SER A 159 -8.86 -22.38 -6.68
CA SER A 159 -9.48 -23.61 -7.17
C SER A 159 -8.50 -24.77 -7.32
N LEU A 160 -7.28 -24.49 -7.80
CA LEU A 160 -6.23 -25.51 -7.94
C LEU A 160 -5.76 -25.99 -6.57
N CYS A 161 -5.58 -25.08 -5.62
CA CYS A 161 -5.10 -25.46 -4.30
C CYS A 161 -6.18 -26.22 -3.50
N VAL A 162 -7.46 -25.90 -3.67
CA VAL A 162 -8.58 -26.75 -3.17
C VAL A 162 -8.54 -28.15 -3.78
N SER A 163 -8.28 -28.25 -5.08
CA SER A 163 -8.18 -29.56 -5.76
C SER A 163 -7.04 -30.39 -5.18
N VAL A 164 -5.86 -29.80 -4.99
CA VAL A 164 -4.70 -30.47 -4.36
C VAL A 164 -5.05 -30.96 -2.96
N ILE A 165 -5.70 -30.14 -2.13
CA ILE A 165 -6.11 -30.52 -0.78
C ILE A 165 -7.08 -31.71 -0.83
N LYS A 166 -8.11 -31.64 -1.68
CA LYS A 166 -9.12 -32.71 -1.81
C LYS A 166 -8.48 -34.06 -2.17
N TYR A 167 -7.58 -34.09 -3.14
CA TYR A 167 -6.91 -35.34 -3.53
C TYR A 167 -5.91 -35.82 -2.49
N SER A 168 -5.27 -34.90 -1.74
CA SER A 168 -4.34 -35.28 -0.67
C SER A 168 -5.02 -35.97 0.51
N THR A 169 -6.29 -35.66 0.79
CA THR A 169 -7.08 -36.32 1.84
C THR A 169 -7.60 -37.70 1.42
N GLN A 170 -7.55 -38.02 0.12
CA GLN A 170 -7.99 -39.30 -0.44
C GLN A 170 -6.83 -40.31 -0.62
N LEU A 171 -5.60 -39.88 -0.37
CA LEU A 171 -4.38 -40.71 -0.30
C LEU A 171 -4.21 -41.28 1.10
#